data_AF-A0A832G0T3-F1
#
_entry.id   AF-A0A832G0T3-F1
#
_cell.length_a   1.000
_cell.length_b   1.000
_cell.length_c   1.000
_cell.angle_alpha   90.00
_cell.angle_beta   90.00
_cell.angle_gamma   90.00
#
_symmetry.space_group_name_H-M   'P 1'
#
loop_
_entity.id
_entity.type
_entity.pdbx_description
1 polymer ?
#
loop_
_entity_poly.entity_id
_entity_poly.type
_entity_poly.pdbx_seq_one_letter_code
_entity_poly.pdbx_strand_id
1 'polypeptide(L)' 'MKDNGVTKKQKLLDQIRTHLRVNHYSKRTEEAYIGWIKRFILFHNKRHPNEMGKEEIQKFI' A
#
# COMPACT_ATOMS: atom_id res chain seq x y z
N MET A 1 -29.82 -18.32 2.69
CA MET A 1 -29.71 -17.20 3.65
C MET A 1 -28.84 -16.14 3.00
N LYS A 2 -29.36 -14.91 2.88
CA LYS A 2 -28.70 -13.79 2.19
C LYS A 2 -27.79 -13.08 3.18
N ASP A 3 -26.51 -12.90 2.84
CA ASP A 3 -25.68 -11.86 3.44
C ASP A 3 -25.08 -10.99 2.33
N ASN A 4 -25.56 -9.75 2.29
CA ASN A 4 -25.05 -8.65 1.48
C ASN A 4 -23.62 -8.33 1.92
N GLY A 5 -22.62 -8.86 1.22
CA GLY A 5 -21.23 -8.45 1.39
C GLY A 5 -21.00 -7.13 0.69
N VAL A 6 -21.22 -6.00 1.37
CA VAL A 6 -20.71 -4.69 0.95
C VAL A 6 -19.23 -4.90 0.60
N THR A 7 -18.86 -4.72 -0.66
CA THR A 7 -17.47 -4.79 -1.14
C THR A 7 -16.73 -3.57 -0.61
N LYS A 8 -16.40 -3.59 0.69
CA LYS A 8 -15.62 -2.55 1.34
C LYS A 8 -14.29 -2.50 0.62
N LYS A 9 -14.10 -1.46 -0.20
CA LYS A 9 -12.85 -1.22 -0.94
C LYS A 9 -11.71 -1.31 0.07
N GLN A 10 -10.92 -2.38 -0.05
CA GLN A 10 -9.83 -2.64 0.88
C GLN A 10 -8.87 -1.46 0.84
N LYS A 11 -8.39 -1.00 2.01
CA LYS A 11 -7.41 0.08 2.06
C LYS A 11 -6.14 -0.38 1.35
N LEU A 12 -5.49 0.52 0.62
CA LEU A 12 -4.28 0.23 -0.16
C LEU A 12 -3.24 -0.57 0.63
N LEU A 13 -2.96 -0.17 1.87
CA LEU A 13 -1.97 -0.84 2.71
C LEU A 13 -2.37 -2.28 3.09
N ASP A 14 -3.67 -2.55 3.21
CA ASP A 14 -4.17 -3.90 3.54
C ASP A 14 -4.08 -4.83 2.30
N GLN A 15 -4.29 -4.27 1.11
CA GLN A 15 -4.05 -4.98 -0.15
C GLN A 15 -2.57 -5.35 -0.30
N ILE A 16 -1.67 -4.40 -0.03
CA ILE A 16 -0.22 -4.63 -0.12
C ILE A 16 0.24 -5.68 0.91
N ARG A 17 -0.25 -5.64 2.16
CA ARG A 17 0.06 -6.68 3.15
C ARG A 17 -0.38 -8.06 2.70
N THR A 18 -1.61 -8.18 2.18
CA THR A 18 -2.12 -9.44 1.66
C THR A 18 -1.22 -9.97 0.55
N HIS A 19 -0.82 -9.10 -0.39
CA HIS A 19 0.07 -9.46 -1.48
C HIS A 19 1.45 -9.92 -0.97
N LEU A 20 2.06 -9.21 -0.01
CA LEU A 20 3.36 -9.58 0.55
C LEU A 20 3.30 -10.93 1.29
N ARG A 21 2.21 -11.20 2.02
CA ARG A 21 2.01 -12.48 2.73
C ARG A 21 1.80 -13.65 1.79
N VAL A 22 1.02 -13.47 0.71
CA VAL A 22 0.81 -14.49 -0.33
C VAL A 22 2.13 -14.84 -1.02
N ASN A 23 3.02 -13.86 -1.19
CA ASN A 23 4.37 -14.09 -1.74
C ASN A 23 5.39 -14.57 -0.69
N HIS A 24 4.95 -14.96 0.51
CA HIS A 24 5.80 -15.48 1.59
C HIS A 24 6.95 -14.55 1.99
N TYR A 25 6.80 -13.23 1.83
CA TYR A 25 7.77 -12.29 2.37
C TYR A 25 7.79 -12.36 3.90
N SER A 26 8.98 -12.16 4.48
CA SER A 26 9.10 -12.10 5.93
C SER A 26 8.29 -10.93 6.51
N LYS A 27 7.83 -11.08 7.75
CA LYS A 27 7.16 -9.99 8.50
C LYS A 27 8.02 -8.72 8.55
N ARG A 28 9.34 -8.86 8.66
CA ARG A 28 10.28 -7.73 8.63
C ARG A 28 10.25 -6.99 7.29
N THR A 29 10.18 -7.72 6.18
CA THR A 29 10.06 -7.14 4.84
C THR A 29 8.70 -6.45 4.67
N GLU A 30 7.62 -7.07 5.15
CA GLU A 30 6.28 -6.44 5.17
C GLU A 30 6.31 -5.09 5.89
N GLU A 31 6.86 -5.05 7.10
CA GLU A 31 6.96 -3.82 7.90
C GLU A 31 7.81 -2.74 7.22
N ALA A 32 8.95 -3.12 6.63
CA ALA A 32 9.82 -2.20 5.91
C ALA A 32 9.10 -1.59 4.69
N TYR A 33 8.45 -2.42 3.88
CA TYR A 33 7.78 -1.97 2.65
C TYR A 33 6.58 -1.07 2.99
N ILE A 34 5.75 -1.48 3.95
CA ILE A 34 4.63 -0.66 4.42
C ILE A 34 5.13 0.67 5.01
N GLY A 35 6.25 0.66 5.73
CA GLY A 35 6.88 1.88 6.25
C GLY A 35 7.29 2.84 5.13
N TRP A 36 7.97 2.34 4.11
CA TRP A 36 8.38 3.13 2.95
C TRP A 36 7.19 3.69 2.16
N ILE A 37 6.18 2.88 1.88
CA ILE A 37 4.97 3.30 1.18
C ILE A 37 4.22 4.38 1.96
N LYS A 38 4.10 4.25 3.29
CA LYS A 38 3.48 5.30 4.12
C LYS A 38 4.25 6.62 4.04
N ARG A 39 5.59 6.58 4.16
CA ARG A 39 6.42 7.78 4.07
C ARG A 39 6.28 8.45 2.71
N PHE A 40 6.30 7.67 1.63
CA PHE A 40 6.09 8.15 0.27
C PHE A 40 4.75 8.86 0.09
N ILE A 41 3.64 8.23 0.55
CA ILE A 41 2.30 8.81 0.46
C ILE A 41 2.20 10.10 1.28
N LEU A 42 2.79 10.13 2.48
CA LEU A 42 2.76 11.32 3.34
C LEU A 42 3.59 12.47 2.77
N PHE A 43 4.76 12.18 2.20
CA PHE A 43 5.62 13.17 1.53
C PHE A 43 4.88 13.84 0.36
N HIS A 44 4.08 13.08 -0.38
CA HIS A 44 3.26 13.59 -1.50
C HIS A 44 1.84 14.00 -1.09
N ASN A 45 1.65 14.52 0.13
CA ASN A 45 0.38 15.08 0.61
C ASN A 45 -0.84 14.14 0.50
N LYS A 46 -0.62 12.85 0.72
CA LYS A 46 -1.66 11.80 0.62
C LYS A 46 -2.25 11.64 -0.79
N ARG A 47 -1.55 12.09 -1.84
CA ARG A 47 -1.90 11.79 -3.23
C ARG A 47 -1.90 10.27 -3.45
N HIS A 48 -2.80 9.76 -4.29
CA HIS A 48 -2.91 8.32 -4.47
C HIS A 48 -1.72 7.82 -5.32
N PRO A 49 -1.04 6.70 -4.97
CA PRO A 49 0.13 6.23 -5.73
C PRO A 49 -0.12 5.93 -7.20
N ASN A 50 -1.35 5.58 -7.59
CA ASN A 50 -1.70 5.42 -9.02
C ASN A 50 -1.66 6.73 -9.81
N GLU A 51 -1.63 7.88 -9.14
CA GLU A 51 -1.47 9.21 -9.73
C GLU A 51 -0.01 9.69 -9.68
N MET A 52 0.92 8.81 -9.29
CA MET A 52 2.33 9.10 -9.08
C MET A 52 3.19 8.15 -9.91
N GLY A 53 4.33 8.65 -10.38
CA GLY A 53 5.23 7.90 -11.22
C GLY A 53 6.68 8.14 -10.87
N LYS A 54 7.53 8.06 -11.89
CA LYS A 54 8.98 8.16 -11.74
C LYS A 54 9.44 9.47 -11.09
N GLU A 55 8.81 10.59 -11.43
CA GLU A 55 9.18 11.90 -10.89
C GLU A 55 8.95 11.99 -9.38
N GLU A 56 7.82 11.50 -8.89
CA GLU A 56 7.51 11.48 -7.46
C GLU A 56 8.43 10.54 -6.70
N ILE A 57 8.82 9.42 -7.32
CA ILE A 57 9.81 8.51 -6.75
C ILE A 57 11.15 9.23 -6.63
N GLN A 58 11.61 9.92 -7.70
CA GLN A 58 12.87 10.67 -7.68
C GLN A 58 12.88 11.81 -6.67
N LYS A 59 11.74 12.46 -6.41
CA LYS A 59 11.62 13.52 -5.40
C LYS A 59 11.69 13.01 -3.95
N PHE A 60 11.47 11.71 -3.75
CA PHE A 60 11.39 11.11 -2.41
C PHE A 60 12.69 10.42 -1.95
N ILE A 61 13.52 9.97 -2.90
CA ILE A 61 14.81 9.31 -2.65
C ILE A 61 15.96 10.30 -2.67
#